data_AF-A0AA36IG36-F1
#
_entry.id   AF-A0AA36IG36-F1
#
_cell.length_a   1.000
_cell.length_b   1.000
_cell.length_c   1.000
_cell.angle_alpha   90.00
_cell.angle_beta   90.00
_cell.angle_gamma   90.00
#
_symmetry.space_group_name_H-M   'P 1'
#
loop_
_entity.id
_entity.type
_entity.pdbx_description
1 polymer ?
#
loop_
_entity_poly.entity_id
_entity_poly.type
_entity_poly.pdbx_seq_one_letter_code
_entity_poly.pdbx_strand_id
1 'polypeptide(L)'
;MAEHIHYGDLSGALGGAGEEREAFTGSNIHVPTDADIVNSAADDIARARQQHEDAVRAFEQKRSQREMAVPTGDAQVKAKLREFGEPVCIFGEGPYERRDRLRTIMAGRTAPTLDAKRQESTGDEDLFYTEGVEELLEARVKIAEWSLPRANQRLVKERRQRMEEDPVEHEERVDRFCQFLQKSMVAEVSQVGDERPLTQGKFSPDAQLFCTSSWSGFIKLWKTPSCDPVLTIRGHEDRCNSIAWHPGCKGVPPFEGNTVRLASASADSRINLWSLSDSQPVNVLEGHEDRVNRILFHPMGEHLVSTSHDMSWRLWDVETTTELLLQEGHSRPVYGASIHPDGSLVATSDLGGVVRVWDLRSGKTVMPLAAHGKQVMAVDFHPRGTVLATASDDHSVRVWDLRKRRCTHNLLLHNKLISEVSFERGEGRLILTSSYDGTVKICSTTDWKVVKVLIGHEGRVMGADHVPAAVGGHHYIGSVAFDRTLKFWSTQGKAEPPVDATAFMT
;
A
#
# COMPACT_ATOMS: atom_id res chain seq x y z
N MET A 1 -1.92 34.50 -7.24
CA MET A 1 -3.16 35.27 -7.47
C MET A 1 -4.31 34.43 -6.91
N ALA A 2 -5.01 34.73 -5.83
CA ALA A 2 -4.90 35.76 -4.79
C ALA A 2 -5.47 35.10 -3.51
N GLU A 3 -4.75 35.16 -2.40
CA GLU A 3 -5.28 34.89 -1.06
C GLU A 3 -5.34 36.23 -0.33
N HIS A 4 -6.54 36.63 0.10
CA HIS A 4 -6.73 37.74 1.01
C HIS A 4 -6.88 37.20 2.44
N ILE A 5 -5.88 37.46 3.27
CA ILE A 5 -5.95 37.37 4.72
C ILE A 5 -5.72 38.79 5.25
N HIS A 6 -6.70 39.35 5.98
CA HIS A 6 -6.58 40.66 6.62
C HIS A 6 -6.29 40.53 8.12
N TYR A 7 -5.07 40.97 8.44
CA TYR A 7 -4.56 41.67 9.63
C TYR A 7 -5.34 41.65 10.96
N GLY A 8 -4.66 41.13 11.98
CA GLY A 8 -4.69 41.69 13.33
C GLY A 8 -3.28 42.17 13.68
N ASP A 9 -3.12 43.47 13.93
CA ASP A 9 -1.86 44.03 14.41
C ASP A 9 -1.89 44.21 15.93
N LEU A 10 -0.90 43.59 16.56
CA LEU A 10 -0.46 43.77 17.94
C LEU A 10 0.39 45.04 18.03
N SER A 11 0.01 45.98 18.88
CA SER A 11 0.98 46.93 19.46
C SER A 11 0.70 47.16 20.95
N GLY A 12 1.22 46.24 21.75
CA GLY A 12 1.67 46.58 23.09
C GLY A 12 3.18 46.80 23.04
N ALA A 13 3.66 47.94 23.52
CA ALA A 13 4.99 48.05 24.12
C ALA A 13 5.13 49.36 24.90
N LEU A 14 5.32 49.16 26.20
CA LEU A 14 5.68 50.10 27.25
C LEU A 14 6.95 50.91 27.00
N GLY A 15 7.01 52.06 27.69
CA GLY A 15 8.24 52.71 28.17
C GLY A 15 8.48 54.07 27.52
N GLY A 16 8.65 55.18 28.22
CA GLY A 16 8.77 55.47 29.64
C GLY A 16 9.48 56.83 29.82
N ALA A 17 9.28 57.41 31.01
CA ALA A 17 10.10 58.42 31.70
C ALA A 17 9.94 59.93 31.41
N GLY A 18 9.86 60.67 32.54
CA GLY A 18 10.27 62.09 32.69
C GLY A 18 9.11 63.08 32.84
N GLU A 19 8.44 63.16 34.00
CA GLU A 19 8.67 64.19 35.05
C GLU A 19 8.59 65.65 34.58
N GLU A 20 7.56 66.39 35.02
CA GLU A 20 7.74 67.57 35.89
C GLU A 20 6.40 68.08 36.49
N ARG A 21 6.30 67.87 37.81
CA ARG A 21 5.81 68.74 38.89
C ARG A 21 4.60 69.68 38.71
N GLU A 22 3.59 69.34 39.52
CA GLU A 22 2.88 70.18 40.51
C GLU A 22 2.43 71.60 40.13
N ALA A 23 1.11 71.79 40.09
CA ALA A 23 0.49 72.80 40.95
C ALA A 23 -0.98 72.45 41.23
N PHE A 24 -1.28 72.39 42.53
CA PHE A 24 -2.60 72.45 43.13
C PHE A 24 -3.44 73.61 42.56
N THR A 25 -4.60 73.32 41.95
CA THR A 25 -5.72 74.27 41.93
C THR A 25 -7.04 73.52 41.90
N GLY A 26 -7.86 73.78 42.94
CA GLY A 26 -9.31 73.88 42.81
C GLY A 26 -10.08 72.59 42.57
N SER A 27 -10.91 72.24 43.55
CA SER A 27 -12.13 71.45 43.35
C SER A 27 -12.99 72.04 42.21
N ASN A 28 -12.73 71.63 40.97
CA ASN A 28 -13.65 71.83 39.86
C ASN A 28 -14.62 70.66 39.86
N ILE A 29 -15.71 70.83 40.62
CA ILE A 29 -16.96 70.14 40.35
C ILE A 29 -17.30 70.50 38.89
N HIS A 30 -17.15 69.54 37.98
CA HIS A 30 -17.62 69.71 36.61
C HIS A 30 -19.14 69.77 36.68
N VAL A 31 -19.68 70.99 36.73
CA VAL A 31 -21.10 71.22 36.49
C VAL A 31 -21.32 70.87 35.02
N PRO A 32 -22.12 69.85 34.70
CA PRO A 32 -22.31 69.46 33.31
C PRO A 32 -22.94 70.63 32.56
N THR A 33 -22.32 71.05 31.47
CA THR A 33 -22.94 71.96 30.50
C THR A 33 -24.04 71.20 29.75
N ASP A 34 -25.16 71.86 29.42
CA ASP A 34 -26.33 71.22 28.77
C ASP A 34 -25.96 70.41 27.50
N ALA A 35 -24.88 70.76 26.81
CA ALA A 35 -24.38 70.03 25.63
C ALA A 35 -23.75 68.66 25.97
N ASP A 36 -23.13 68.50 27.13
CA ASP A 36 -22.48 67.23 27.55
C ASP A 36 -23.50 66.25 28.14
N ILE A 37 -24.57 66.76 28.77
CA ILE A 37 -25.72 65.95 29.19
C ILE A 37 -26.46 65.39 27.97
N VAL A 38 -26.63 66.18 26.91
CA VAL A 38 -27.34 65.75 25.69
C VAL A 38 -26.54 64.73 24.88
N ASN A 39 -25.21 64.85 24.81
CA ASN A 39 -24.35 63.86 24.14
C ASN A 39 -24.23 62.54 24.93
N SER A 40 -24.10 62.60 26.27
CA SER A 40 -24.18 61.41 27.14
C SER A 40 -25.53 60.72 27.02
N ALA A 41 -26.63 61.47 27.02
CA ALA A 41 -27.98 60.92 26.89
C ALA A 41 -28.21 60.29 25.51
N ALA A 42 -27.67 60.86 24.43
CA ALA A 42 -27.76 60.27 23.09
C ALA A 42 -27.01 58.93 22.99
N ASP A 43 -25.82 58.83 23.58
CA ASP A 43 -25.05 57.58 23.66
C ASP A 43 -25.73 56.54 24.56
N ASP A 44 -26.32 56.96 25.67
CA ASP A 44 -27.08 56.08 26.57
C ASP A 44 -28.37 55.59 25.91
N ILE A 45 -29.04 56.41 25.09
CA ILE A 45 -30.21 56.00 24.28
C ILE A 45 -29.78 55.04 23.17
N ALA A 46 -28.64 55.25 22.52
CA ALA A 46 -28.11 54.33 21.51
C ALA A 46 -27.73 52.97 22.11
N ARG A 47 -27.07 52.95 23.27
CA ARG A 47 -26.78 51.73 24.03
C ARG A 47 -28.05 51.04 24.52
N ALA A 48 -29.04 51.79 25.00
CA ALA A 48 -30.33 51.24 25.42
C ALA A 48 -31.11 50.63 24.23
N ARG A 49 -31.04 51.25 23.04
CA ARG A 49 -31.61 50.69 21.81
C ARG A 49 -30.90 49.42 21.38
N GLN A 50 -29.57 49.39 21.39
CA GLN A 50 -28.80 48.17 21.09
C GLN A 50 -29.11 47.03 22.07
N GLN A 51 -29.15 47.32 23.38
CA GLN A 51 -29.51 46.34 24.40
C GLN A 51 -30.95 45.83 24.23
N HIS A 52 -31.88 46.70 23.83
CA HIS A 52 -33.25 46.30 23.54
C HIS A 52 -33.34 45.43 22.28
N GLU A 53 -32.65 45.81 21.20
CA GLU A 53 -32.58 45.05 19.96
C GLU A 53 -31.94 43.67 20.17
N ASP A 54 -30.86 43.59 20.95
CA ASP A 54 -30.21 42.33 21.30
C ASP A 54 -31.10 41.45 22.20
N ALA A 55 -31.84 42.05 23.13
CA ALA A 55 -32.81 41.34 23.95
C ALA A 55 -33.97 40.77 23.11
N VAL A 56 -34.46 41.53 22.11
CA VAL A 56 -35.49 41.07 21.17
C VAL A 56 -34.96 39.93 20.31
N ARG A 57 -33.75 40.05 19.73
CA ARG A 57 -33.14 38.95 18.94
C ARG A 57 -32.92 37.70 19.78
N ALA A 58 -32.43 37.83 21.02
CA ALA A 58 -32.24 36.69 21.91
C ALA A 58 -33.58 36.04 22.28
N PHE A 59 -34.66 36.82 22.40
CA PHE A 59 -35.99 36.30 22.64
C PHE A 59 -36.55 35.55 21.42
N GLU A 60 -36.38 36.10 20.22
CA GLU A 60 -36.78 35.46 18.95
C GLU A 60 -36.01 34.16 18.72
N GLN A 61 -34.70 34.13 18.98
CA GLN A 61 -33.88 32.91 18.91
C GLN A 61 -34.35 31.86 19.92
N LYS A 62 -34.61 32.24 21.18
CA LYS A 62 -35.13 31.32 22.21
C LYS A 62 -36.51 30.79 21.85
N ARG A 63 -37.34 31.61 21.21
CA ARG A 63 -38.67 31.20 20.72
C ARG A 63 -38.55 30.19 19.58
N SER A 64 -37.74 30.48 18.57
CA SER A 64 -37.47 29.57 17.45
C SER A 64 -36.88 28.23 17.94
N GLN A 65 -35.95 28.24 18.90
CA GLN A 65 -35.39 27.02 19.50
C GLN A 65 -36.44 26.13 20.18
N ARG A 66 -37.50 26.71 20.77
CA ARG A 66 -38.58 25.96 21.43
C ARG A 66 -39.60 25.38 20.45
N GLU A 67 -39.85 26.09 19.35
CA GLU A 67 -40.79 25.68 18.31
C GLU A 67 -40.19 24.59 17.38
N MET A 68 -38.86 24.50 17.30
CA MET A 68 -38.17 23.55 16.42
C MET A 68 -38.09 22.13 17.00
N ALA A 69 -38.79 21.20 16.36
CA ALA A 69 -38.72 19.78 16.69
C ALA A 69 -37.41 19.16 16.19
N VAL A 70 -36.55 18.75 17.13
CA VAL A 70 -35.31 18.01 16.84
C VAL A 70 -35.47 16.54 17.21
N PRO A 71 -34.95 15.60 16.39
CA PRO A 71 -35.02 14.18 16.67
C PRO A 71 -34.50 13.78 18.06
N THR A 72 -35.12 12.76 18.65
CA THR A 72 -34.77 12.25 19.98
C THR A 72 -33.60 11.27 19.97
N GLY A 73 -33.31 10.62 18.84
CA GLY A 73 -32.20 9.65 18.73
C GLY A 73 -30.84 10.29 18.49
N ASP A 74 -29.84 9.97 19.30
CA ASP A 74 -28.46 10.49 19.20
C ASP A 74 -27.81 10.23 17.83
N ALA A 75 -28.07 9.07 17.22
CA ALA A 75 -27.56 8.74 15.88
C ALA A 75 -28.08 9.70 14.80
N GLN A 76 -29.36 10.10 14.88
CA GLN A 76 -29.97 11.04 13.93
C GLN A 76 -29.49 12.47 14.17
N VAL A 77 -29.27 12.85 15.43
CA VAL A 77 -28.66 14.15 15.79
C VAL A 77 -27.25 14.25 15.21
N LYS A 78 -26.43 13.19 15.37
CA LYS A 78 -25.08 13.11 14.79
C LYS A 78 -25.08 13.16 13.26
N ALA A 79 -26.04 12.49 12.61
CA ALA A 79 -26.19 12.53 11.16
C ALA A 79 -26.52 13.95 10.67
N LYS A 80 -27.48 14.65 11.30
CA LYS A 80 -27.81 16.03 10.95
C LYS A 80 -26.70 17.02 11.23
N LEU A 81 -25.96 16.88 12.34
CA LEU A 81 -24.77 17.70 12.59
C LEU A 81 -23.71 17.52 11.50
N ARG A 82 -23.52 16.28 11.03
CA ARG A 82 -22.65 15.97 9.90
C ARG A 82 -23.16 16.58 8.59
N GLU A 83 -24.47 16.53 8.34
CA GLU A 83 -25.09 17.19 7.17
C GLU A 83 -24.87 18.71 7.20
N PHE A 84 -24.90 19.32 8.38
CA PHE A 84 -24.66 20.76 8.56
C PHE A 84 -23.18 21.16 8.53
N GLY A 85 -22.25 20.19 8.46
CA GLY A 85 -20.80 20.42 8.45
C GLY A 85 -20.21 20.80 9.81
N GLU A 86 -20.95 20.55 10.90
CA GLU A 86 -20.58 20.93 12.26
C GLU A 86 -19.90 19.75 12.98
N PRO A 87 -19.02 20.00 13.98
CA PRO A 87 -18.35 18.91 14.69
C PRO A 87 -19.37 17.99 15.35
N VAL A 88 -19.29 16.67 15.07
CA VAL A 88 -20.30 15.69 15.51
C VAL A 88 -20.33 15.53 17.03
N CYS A 89 -19.17 15.61 17.68
CA CYS A 89 -19.04 15.58 19.13
C CYS A 89 -17.98 16.59 19.56
N ILE A 90 -18.29 17.42 20.55
CA ILE A 90 -17.31 18.25 21.25
C ILE A 90 -16.81 17.49 22.49
N PHE A 91 -15.57 17.77 22.92
CA PHE A 91 -15.00 17.13 24.10
C PHE A 91 -15.85 17.44 25.35
N GLY A 92 -16.26 16.40 26.08
CA GLY A 92 -17.14 16.52 27.25
C GLY A 92 -18.64 16.62 26.94
N GLU A 93 -19.04 16.70 25.67
CA GLU A 93 -20.43 16.93 25.27
C GLU A 93 -21.30 15.66 25.39
N GLY A 94 -22.30 15.73 26.26
CA GLY A 94 -23.32 14.68 26.41
C GLY A 94 -24.30 14.62 25.23
N PRO A 95 -25.06 13.51 25.05
CA PRO A 95 -26.10 13.40 24.02
C PRO A 95 -27.17 14.50 24.09
N TYR A 96 -27.47 15.01 25.29
CA TYR A 96 -28.44 16.08 25.50
C TYR A 96 -27.90 17.43 25.00
N GLU A 97 -26.68 17.78 25.37
CA GLU A 97 -26.01 19.02 24.95
C GLU A 97 -25.80 19.07 23.44
N ARG A 98 -25.45 17.94 22.83
CA ARG A 98 -25.35 17.78 21.37
C ARG A 98 -26.66 18.07 20.66
N ARG A 99 -27.78 17.63 21.26
CA ARG A 99 -29.11 17.88 20.71
C ARG A 99 -29.50 19.35 20.83
N ASP A 100 -29.17 19.99 21.95
CA ASP A 100 -29.44 21.42 22.15
C ASP A 100 -28.55 22.30 21.26
N ARG A 101 -27.32 21.88 20.97
CA ARG A 101 -26.48 22.51 19.95
C ARG A 101 -27.08 22.37 18.56
N LEU A 102 -27.55 21.17 18.18
CA LEU A 102 -28.25 20.98 16.91
C LEU A 102 -29.51 21.87 16.82
N ARG A 103 -30.27 22.00 17.91
CA ARG A 103 -31.42 22.94 17.99
C ARG A 103 -31.00 24.37 17.75
N THR A 104 -29.90 24.80 18.36
CA THR A 104 -29.36 26.16 18.23
C THR A 104 -28.92 26.44 16.79
N ILE A 105 -28.23 25.48 16.16
CA ILE A 105 -27.76 25.59 14.77
C ILE A 105 -28.94 25.62 13.78
N MET A 106 -29.96 24.78 14.00
CA MET A 106 -31.16 24.78 13.16
C MET A 106 -31.93 26.09 13.28
N ALA A 107 -32.13 26.60 14.49
CA ALA A 107 -32.82 27.87 14.74
C ALA A 107 -32.08 29.06 14.11
N GLY A 108 -30.74 29.01 14.04
CA GLY A 108 -29.94 30.03 13.39
C GLY A 108 -29.95 29.99 11.85
N ARG A 109 -30.23 28.83 11.24
CA ARG A 109 -30.17 28.63 9.77
C ARG A 109 -31.53 28.67 9.07
N THR A 110 -32.66 28.65 9.77
CA THR A 110 -34.01 28.81 9.19
C THR A 110 -34.33 30.26 8.77
N ALA A 111 -33.38 30.93 8.10
CA ALA A 111 -33.63 32.03 7.17
C ALA A 111 -33.57 31.45 5.73
N PRO A 112 -34.28 32.00 4.74
CA PRO A 112 -34.79 31.24 3.61
C PRO A 112 -33.69 30.97 2.57
N THR A 113 -32.93 29.90 2.74
CA THR A 113 -32.13 29.28 1.67
C THR A 113 -32.19 27.77 1.82
N LEU A 114 -33.29 27.18 1.34
CA LEU A 114 -33.42 25.75 1.10
C LEU A 114 -33.68 25.52 -0.38
N ASP A 115 -32.73 25.93 -1.21
CA ASP A 115 -32.51 25.34 -2.54
C ASP A 115 -31.15 24.66 -2.52
N ALA A 116 -31.13 23.47 -1.92
CA ALA A 116 -30.10 22.48 -2.18
C ALA A 116 -30.82 21.17 -2.45
N LYS A 117 -31.39 21.06 -3.66
CA LYS A 117 -31.63 19.76 -4.29
C LYS A 117 -30.25 19.09 -4.40
N ARG A 118 -29.86 18.33 -3.39
CA ARG A 118 -28.87 17.27 -3.56
C ARG A 118 -29.54 16.25 -4.48
N GLN A 119 -29.18 16.34 -5.75
CA GLN A 119 -29.14 15.15 -6.58
C GLN A 119 -28.21 14.19 -5.85
N GLU A 120 -28.79 13.18 -5.20
CA GLU A 120 -28.06 11.93 -4.99
C GLU A 120 -27.74 11.44 -6.39
N SER A 121 -26.56 11.80 -6.90
CA SER A 121 -25.94 11.07 -7.98
C SER A 121 -25.71 9.68 -7.42
N THR A 122 -26.65 8.78 -7.66
CA THR A 122 -26.32 7.37 -7.85
C THR A 122 -25.28 7.37 -8.94
N GLY A 123 -24.01 7.44 -8.54
CA GLY A 123 -22.88 7.36 -9.44
C GLY A 123 -22.89 5.96 -10.01
N ASP A 124 -23.61 5.78 -11.11
CA ASP A 124 -23.25 4.75 -12.06
C ASP A 124 -21.78 5.04 -12.38
N GLU A 125 -20.91 4.10 -12.01
CA GLU A 125 -19.48 4.16 -12.30
C GLU A 125 -19.32 4.09 -13.82
N ASP A 126 -19.48 5.23 -14.49
CA ASP A 126 -19.33 5.35 -15.92
C ASP A 126 -17.87 5.02 -16.27
N LEU A 127 -17.66 3.83 -16.84
CA LEU A 127 -16.38 3.39 -17.36
C LEU A 127 -15.99 4.31 -18.53
N PHE A 128 -15.03 5.20 -18.28
CA PHE A 128 -14.48 6.07 -19.30
C PHE A 128 -13.31 5.38 -20.02
N TYR A 129 -13.31 5.45 -21.35
CA TYR A 129 -12.22 4.96 -22.18
C TYR A 129 -11.50 6.14 -22.83
N THR A 130 -10.18 6.20 -22.65
CA THR A 130 -9.28 7.11 -23.36
C THR A 130 -8.59 6.39 -24.51
N GLU A 131 -8.32 7.12 -25.58
CA GLU A 131 -7.48 6.60 -26.67
C GLU A 131 -6.04 6.48 -26.18
N GLY A 132 -5.43 5.30 -26.41
CA GLY A 132 -4.06 5.00 -26.00
C GLY A 132 -3.02 5.36 -27.06
N VAL A 133 -1.74 5.33 -26.66
CA VAL A 133 -0.59 5.58 -27.54
C VAL A 133 -0.37 4.40 -28.51
N GLU A 134 0.17 4.64 -29.70
CA GLU A 134 0.51 3.59 -30.67
C GLU A 134 1.54 2.59 -30.11
N GLU A 135 2.53 3.09 -29.34
CA GLU A 135 3.51 2.26 -28.60
C GLU A 135 2.82 1.26 -27.66
N LEU A 136 1.71 1.65 -27.02
CA LEU A 136 0.93 0.76 -26.17
C LEU A 136 0.24 -0.34 -26.99
N LEU A 137 -0.21 -0.04 -28.22
CA LEU A 137 -0.79 -1.05 -29.10
C LEU A 137 0.27 -2.10 -29.49
N GLU A 138 1.47 -1.66 -29.87
CA GLU A 138 2.58 -2.57 -30.19
C GLU A 138 2.97 -3.44 -28.99
N ALA A 139 3.11 -2.83 -27.81
CA ALA A 139 3.37 -3.57 -26.57
C ALA A 139 2.28 -4.61 -26.28
N ARG A 140 1.00 -4.25 -26.47
CA ARG A 140 -0.13 -5.19 -26.28
C ARG A 140 -0.09 -6.36 -27.26
N VAL A 141 0.27 -6.12 -28.53
CA VAL A 141 0.44 -7.17 -29.53
C VAL A 141 1.58 -8.11 -29.13
N LYS A 142 2.75 -7.57 -28.76
CA LYS A 142 3.88 -8.37 -28.26
C LYS A 142 3.53 -9.19 -27.02
N ILE A 143 2.82 -8.60 -26.05
CA ILE A 143 2.33 -9.31 -24.86
C ILE A 143 1.35 -10.42 -25.25
N ALA A 144 0.49 -10.20 -26.25
CA ALA A 144 -0.43 -11.24 -26.73
C ALA A 144 0.30 -12.39 -27.43
N GLU A 145 1.25 -12.08 -28.31
CA GLU A 145 2.10 -13.05 -29.00
C GLU A 145 2.93 -13.88 -28.02
N TRP A 146 3.41 -13.27 -26.94
CA TRP A 146 4.14 -13.95 -25.87
C TRP A 146 3.24 -14.82 -24.98
N SER A 147 2.10 -14.28 -24.55
CA SER A 147 1.26 -14.91 -23.53
C SER A 147 0.38 -16.04 -24.07
N LEU A 148 -0.11 -15.97 -25.32
CA LEU A 148 -1.00 -16.99 -25.88
C LEU A 148 -0.31 -18.37 -26.01
N PRO A 149 0.91 -18.49 -26.58
CA PRO A 149 1.60 -19.78 -26.64
C PRO A 149 1.95 -20.32 -25.26
N ARG A 150 2.40 -19.47 -24.33
CA ARG A 150 2.72 -19.88 -22.96
C ARG A 150 1.51 -20.36 -22.18
N ALA A 151 0.38 -19.66 -22.29
CA ALA A 151 -0.87 -20.10 -21.72
C ALA A 151 -1.28 -21.47 -22.27
N ASN A 152 -1.13 -21.70 -23.58
CA ASN A 152 -1.40 -22.99 -24.18
C ASN A 152 -0.43 -24.08 -23.66
N GLN A 153 0.88 -23.82 -23.65
CA GLN A 153 1.88 -24.76 -23.13
C GLN A 153 1.62 -25.11 -21.66
N ARG A 154 1.26 -24.13 -20.83
CA ARG A 154 0.89 -24.33 -19.43
C ARG A 154 -0.36 -25.20 -19.29
N LEU A 155 -1.41 -24.93 -20.07
CA LEU A 155 -2.64 -25.73 -20.06
C LEU A 155 -2.42 -27.16 -20.59
N VAL A 156 -1.53 -27.33 -21.56
CA VAL A 156 -1.12 -28.66 -22.07
C VAL A 156 -0.32 -29.39 -21.01
N LYS A 157 0.65 -28.74 -20.35
CA LYS A 157 1.41 -29.32 -19.23
C LYS A 157 0.49 -29.72 -18.08
N GLU A 158 -0.48 -28.88 -17.72
CA GLU A 158 -1.46 -29.19 -16.68
C GLU A 158 -2.36 -30.36 -17.08
N ARG A 159 -2.82 -30.43 -18.34
CA ARG A 159 -3.59 -31.58 -18.86
C ARG A 159 -2.76 -32.86 -18.83
N ARG A 160 -1.50 -32.79 -19.22
CA ARG A 160 -0.57 -33.91 -19.21
C ARG A 160 -0.33 -34.43 -17.79
N GLN A 161 -0.03 -33.54 -16.84
CA GLN A 161 0.12 -33.90 -15.42
C GLN A 161 -1.14 -34.56 -14.84
N ARG A 162 -2.33 -34.07 -15.20
CA ARG A 162 -3.60 -34.68 -14.76
C ARG A 162 -3.88 -36.06 -15.39
N MET A 163 -3.27 -36.38 -16.53
CA MET A 163 -3.44 -37.67 -17.22
C MET A 163 -2.38 -38.68 -16.82
N GLU A 164 -1.15 -38.22 -16.53
CA GLU A 164 -0.01 -39.07 -16.20
C GLU A 164 0.13 -39.35 -14.70
N GLU A 165 -0.21 -38.39 -13.83
CA GLU A 165 -0.06 -38.55 -12.37
C GLU A 165 -1.40 -38.90 -11.71
N ASP A 166 -1.40 -39.97 -10.92
CA ASP A 166 -2.50 -40.27 -10.02
C ASP A 166 -2.56 -39.19 -8.92
N PRO A 167 -3.75 -38.63 -8.61
CA PRO A 167 -3.88 -37.56 -7.62
C PRO A 167 -3.32 -37.93 -6.24
N VAL A 168 -3.50 -39.19 -5.84
CA VAL A 168 -3.04 -39.71 -4.55
C VAL A 168 -1.51 -39.76 -4.49
N GLU A 169 -0.85 -40.26 -5.53
CA GLU A 169 0.61 -40.30 -5.58
C GLU A 169 1.23 -38.89 -5.58
N HIS A 170 0.59 -37.95 -6.26
CA HIS A 170 1.00 -36.54 -6.25
C HIS A 170 0.91 -35.95 -4.84
N GLU A 171 -0.20 -36.18 -4.13
CA GLU A 171 -0.39 -35.73 -2.75
C GLU A 171 0.63 -36.36 -1.80
N GLU A 172 0.85 -37.67 -1.89
CA GLU A 172 1.86 -38.37 -1.08
C GLU A 172 3.29 -37.87 -1.34
N ARG A 173 3.62 -37.51 -2.58
CA ARG A 173 4.92 -36.92 -2.93
C ARG A 173 5.08 -35.54 -2.30
N VAL A 174 4.06 -34.69 -2.37
CA VAL A 174 4.05 -33.36 -1.74
C VAL A 174 4.14 -33.48 -0.22
N ASP A 175 3.44 -34.44 0.38
CA ASP A 175 3.47 -34.66 1.84
C ASP A 175 4.83 -35.15 2.33
N ARG A 176 5.46 -36.11 1.63
CA ARG A 176 6.83 -36.55 1.92
C ARG A 176 7.81 -35.39 1.85
N PHE A 177 7.67 -34.55 0.85
CA PHE A 177 8.48 -33.35 0.67
C PHE A 177 8.26 -32.32 1.80
N CYS A 178 7.00 -32.08 2.19
CA CYS A 178 6.69 -31.20 3.31
C CYS A 178 7.28 -31.72 4.63
N GLN A 179 7.18 -33.02 4.90
CA GLN A 179 7.78 -33.65 6.08
C GLN A 179 9.31 -33.53 6.07
N PHE A 180 9.93 -33.64 4.89
CA PHE A 180 11.37 -33.42 4.72
C PHE A 180 11.74 -31.99 5.11
N LEU A 181 11.07 -30.98 4.54
CA LEU A 181 11.32 -29.57 4.84
C LEU A 181 11.10 -29.23 6.31
N GLN A 182 10.05 -29.80 6.93
CA GLN A 182 9.78 -29.58 8.35
C GLN A 182 10.97 -30.01 9.23
N LYS A 183 11.67 -31.07 8.85
CA LYS A 183 12.82 -31.63 9.58
C LYS A 183 14.15 -30.96 9.22
N SER A 184 14.33 -30.54 7.96
CA SER A 184 15.63 -30.08 7.44
C SER A 184 15.85 -28.57 7.50
N MET A 185 14.79 -27.77 7.53
CA MET A 185 14.91 -26.31 7.41
C MET A 185 15.43 -25.64 8.69
N VAL A 186 16.61 -25.03 8.61
CA VAL A 186 17.27 -24.30 9.70
C VAL A 186 17.90 -23.00 9.17
N ALA A 187 18.04 -21.98 10.02
CA ALA A 187 18.80 -20.78 9.68
C ALA A 187 20.29 -21.14 9.56
N GLU A 188 20.87 -20.93 8.38
CA GLU A 188 22.27 -21.24 8.09
C GLU A 188 23.16 -20.01 8.34
N VAL A 189 22.72 -18.84 7.87
CA VAL A 189 23.48 -17.60 8.00
C VAL A 189 22.57 -16.46 8.44
N SER A 190 23.10 -15.61 9.33
CA SER A 190 22.49 -14.36 9.75
C SER A 190 23.52 -13.25 9.59
N GLN A 191 23.20 -12.23 8.81
CA GLN A 191 24.13 -11.14 8.52
C GLN A 191 23.42 -9.79 8.65
N VAL A 192 24.17 -8.77 9.06
CA VAL A 192 23.69 -7.39 9.12
C VAL A 192 23.74 -6.80 7.71
N GLY A 193 22.59 -6.39 7.21
CA GLY A 193 22.49 -5.79 5.88
C GLY A 193 22.91 -4.33 5.88
N ASP A 194 22.37 -3.50 6.78
CA ASP A 194 22.62 -2.06 6.77
C ASP A 194 22.37 -1.36 8.12
N GLU A 195 22.63 -0.06 8.21
CA GLU A 195 22.34 0.72 9.43
C GLU A 195 20.83 0.92 9.67
N ARG A 196 20.06 0.96 8.57
CA ARG A 196 18.61 1.12 8.55
C ARG A 196 17.92 -0.22 8.27
N PRO A 197 16.62 -0.37 8.64
CA PRO A 197 15.89 -1.60 8.40
C PRO A 197 15.81 -1.92 6.91
N LEU A 198 15.84 -3.20 6.61
CA LEU A 198 15.72 -3.71 5.26
C LEU A 198 14.24 -3.89 4.88
N THR A 199 13.89 -3.65 3.62
CA THR A 199 12.50 -3.62 3.13
C THR A 199 12.11 -4.85 2.34
N GLN A 200 12.90 -5.20 1.34
CA GLN A 200 12.64 -6.36 0.50
C GLN A 200 13.95 -7.08 0.16
N GLY A 201 13.88 -8.40 0.14
CA GLY A 201 14.96 -9.26 -0.36
C GLY A 201 14.44 -10.12 -1.51
N LYS A 202 15.17 -10.19 -2.63
CA LYS A 202 14.81 -11.02 -3.78
C LYS A 202 16.01 -11.78 -4.32
N PHE A 203 15.81 -13.06 -4.62
CA PHE A 203 16.81 -13.86 -5.31
C PHE A 203 16.86 -13.53 -6.79
N SER A 204 18.07 -13.60 -7.36
CA SER A 204 18.26 -13.59 -8.79
C SER A 204 17.62 -14.83 -9.44
N PRO A 205 17.24 -14.77 -10.73
CA PRO A 205 16.63 -15.91 -11.43
C PRO A 205 17.50 -17.18 -11.46
N ASP A 206 18.83 -17.03 -11.36
CA ASP A 206 19.81 -18.12 -11.28
C ASP A 206 20.11 -18.58 -9.85
N ALA A 207 19.49 -17.96 -8.84
CA ALA A 207 19.69 -18.20 -7.41
C ALA A 207 21.12 -17.97 -6.87
N GLN A 208 22.03 -17.41 -7.65
CA GLN A 208 23.42 -17.20 -7.23
C GLN A 208 23.60 -15.91 -6.41
N LEU A 209 22.68 -14.95 -6.59
CA LEU A 209 22.71 -13.66 -5.93
C LEU A 209 21.41 -13.43 -5.16
N PHE A 210 21.53 -12.64 -4.11
CA PHE A 210 20.42 -12.13 -3.34
C PHE A 210 20.54 -10.62 -3.23
N CYS A 211 19.48 -9.91 -3.60
CA CYS A 211 19.45 -8.46 -3.55
C CYS A 211 18.60 -8.01 -2.36
N THR A 212 19.12 -7.07 -1.58
CA THR A 212 18.40 -6.46 -0.45
C THR A 212 18.27 -4.96 -0.64
N SER A 213 17.10 -4.42 -0.31
CA SER A 213 16.81 -2.98 -0.23
C SER A 213 16.77 -2.52 1.21
N SER A 214 17.19 -1.28 1.44
CA SER A 214 17.21 -0.64 2.76
C SER A 214 16.49 0.71 2.75
N TRP A 215 16.00 1.12 3.92
CA TRP A 215 15.45 2.46 4.17
C TRP A 215 16.47 3.60 4.10
N SER A 216 17.73 3.29 3.90
CA SER A 216 18.81 4.24 3.60
C SER A 216 18.93 4.59 2.12
N GLY A 217 18.18 3.90 1.23
CA GLY A 217 18.33 4.02 -0.22
C GLY A 217 19.46 3.16 -0.79
N PHE A 218 20.14 2.36 0.04
CA PHE A 218 21.14 1.39 -0.42
C PHE A 218 20.48 0.11 -0.94
N ILE A 219 21.06 -0.40 -2.03
CA ILE A 219 20.78 -1.70 -2.59
C ILE A 219 22.05 -2.53 -2.48
N LYS A 220 21.99 -3.67 -1.81
CA LYS A 220 23.15 -4.55 -1.58
C LYS A 220 22.92 -5.90 -2.23
N LEU A 221 23.95 -6.40 -2.88
CA LEU A 221 23.99 -7.74 -3.47
C LEU A 221 24.85 -8.66 -2.61
N TRP A 222 24.31 -9.84 -2.36
CA TRP A 222 24.93 -10.88 -1.57
C TRP A 222 25.08 -12.13 -2.42
N LYS A 223 26.18 -12.85 -2.26
CA LYS A 223 26.37 -14.14 -2.89
C LYS A 223 25.63 -15.22 -2.09
N THR A 224 24.85 -16.05 -2.78
CA THR A 224 24.20 -17.22 -2.19
C THR A 224 25.10 -18.45 -2.45
N PRO A 225 25.33 -19.34 -1.46
CA PRO A 225 24.82 -19.38 -0.08
C PRO A 225 25.66 -18.65 0.99
N SER A 226 26.91 -18.25 0.68
CA SER A 226 27.87 -17.80 1.69
C SER A 226 27.55 -16.44 2.36
N CYS A 227 26.60 -15.69 1.82
CA CYS A 227 26.24 -14.33 2.25
C CYS A 227 27.41 -13.34 2.18
N ASP A 228 28.30 -13.48 1.21
CA ASP A 228 29.37 -12.48 1.04
C ASP A 228 28.79 -11.25 0.31
N PRO A 229 29.01 -10.01 0.80
CA PRO A 229 28.60 -8.81 0.09
C PRO A 229 29.42 -8.68 -1.20
N VAL A 230 28.74 -8.61 -2.34
CA VAL A 230 29.36 -8.50 -3.67
C VAL A 230 29.42 -7.04 -4.10
N LEU A 231 28.29 -6.34 -4.01
CA LEU A 231 28.16 -4.96 -4.50
C LEU A 231 27.23 -4.17 -3.58
N THR A 232 27.60 -2.93 -3.31
CA THR A 232 26.73 -1.95 -2.65
C THR A 232 26.49 -0.79 -3.61
N ILE A 233 25.23 -0.58 -3.96
CA ILE A 233 24.78 0.48 -4.86
C ILE A 233 24.06 1.54 -4.02
N ARG A 234 24.50 2.79 -4.12
CA ARG A 234 23.77 3.94 -3.56
C ARG A 234 22.80 4.43 -4.60
N GLY A 235 21.54 3.97 -4.52
CA GLY A 235 20.59 4.18 -5.58
C GLY A 235 19.67 5.37 -5.40
N HIS A 236 19.20 5.58 -4.18
CA HIS A 236 18.10 6.48 -3.89
C HIS A 236 18.43 7.44 -2.74
N GLU A 237 17.70 8.54 -2.65
CA GLU A 237 17.90 9.56 -1.62
C GLU A 237 17.05 9.26 -0.38
N ASP A 238 15.85 8.72 -0.55
CA ASP A 238 14.96 8.20 0.49
C ASP A 238 14.88 6.67 0.48
N ARG A 239 13.91 6.13 1.22
CA ARG A 239 13.69 4.70 1.47
C ARG A 239 13.40 3.93 0.18
N CYS A 240 14.23 2.93 -0.09
CA CYS A 240 13.95 1.95 -1.15
C CYS A 240 12.89 0.94 -0.68
N ASN A 241 11.78 0.83 -1.40
CA ASN A 241 10.65 -0.02 -1.01
C ASN A 241 10.66 -1.40 -1.68
N SER A 242 11.13 -1.47 -2.93
CA SER A 242 11.03 -2.68 -3.73
C SER A 242 12.18 -2.85 -4.71
N ILE A 243 12.51 -4.11 -4.98
CA ILE A 243 13.50 -4.52 -5.97
C ILE A 243 12.88 -5.60 -6.85
N ALA A 244 13.16 -5.53 -8.15
CA ALA A 244 12.83 -6.57 -9.11
C ALA A 244 14.07 -6.97 -9.92
N TRP A 245 14.24 -8.27 -10.13
CA TRP A 245 15.26 -8.81 -11.04
C TRP A 245 14.70 -8.94 -12.45
N HIS A 246 15.52 -8.59 -13.44
CA HIS A 246 15.22 -8.85 -14.83
C HIS A 246 15.21 -10.37 -15.08
N PRO A 247 14.17 -10.94 -15.73
CA PRO A 247 14.05 -12.39 -15.92
C PRO A 247 15.21 -13.02 -16.70
N GLY A 248 15.88 -12.24 -17.56
CA GLY A 248 17.04 -12.67 -18.34
C GLY A 248 18.36 -12.67 -17.57
N CYS A 249 18.41 -12.18 -16.33
CA CYS A 249 19.65 -12.10 -15.57
C CYS A 249 20.13 -13.51 -15.17
N LYS A 250 21.28 -13.93 -15.72
CA LYS A 250 22.00 -15.17 -15.39
C LYS A 250 23.48 -14.89 -15.20
N GLY A 251 24.08 -15.50 -14.19
CA GLY A 251 25.52 -15.46 -13.87
C GLY A 251 25.87 -14.58 -12.66
N VAL A 252 27.11 -14.75 -12.19
CA VAL A 252 27.76 -13.89 -11.18
C VAL A 252 28.54 -12.78 -11.90
N PRO A 253 28.62 -11.55 -11.35
CA PRO A 253 29.51 -10.52 -11.87
C PRO A 253 30.98 -10.99 -11.97
N PRO A 254 31.80 -10.40 -12.86
CA PRO A 254 31.55 -9.19 -13.64
C PRO A 254 30.66 -9.49 -14.85
N PHE A 255 29.66 -8.63 -15.03
CA PHE A 255 28.77 -8.76 -16.15
C PHE A 255 29.26 -7.93 -17.33
N GLU A 256 29.31 -8.53 -18.52
CA GLU A 256 29.60 -7.80 -19.75
C GLU A 256 28.31 -7.15 -20.30
N GLY A 257 28.44 -5.87 -20.70
CA GLY A 257 27.38 -5.08 -21.36
C GLY A 257 26.45 -4.30 -20.42
N ASN A 258 26.02 -3.13 -20.90
CA ASN A 258 25.11 -2.17 -20.23
C ASN A 258 23.62 -2.62 -20.27
N THR A 259 23.36 -3.91 -20.07
CA THR A 259 21.99 -4.46 -20.07
C THR A 259 21.34 -4.24 -18.72
N VAL A 260 20.05 -3.88 -18.69
CA VAL A 260 19.29 -3.72 -17.45
C VAL A 260 19.08 -5.09 -16.79
N ARG A 261 19.51 -5.22 -15.54
CA ARG A 261 19.43 -6.47 -14.76
C ARG A 261 18.60 -6.35 -13.50
N LEU A 262 18.47 -5.13 -12.96
CA LEU A 262 17.71 -4.84 -11.75
C LEU A 262 16.90 -3.56 -11.92
N ALA A 263 15.73 -3.53 -11.30
CA ALA A 263 14.94 -2.33 -11.09
C ALA A 263 14.72 -2.12 -9.60
N SER A 264 14.67 -0.87 -9.18
CA SER A 264 14.48 -0.50 -7.78
C SER A 264 13.53 0.68 -7.64
N ALA A 265 12.67 0.62 -6.63
CA ALA A 265 11.65 1.62 -6.32
C ALA A 265 12.01 2.38 -5.05
N SER A 266 11.82 3.69 -5.05
CA SER A 266 11.98 4.52 -3.86
C SER A 266 10.68 5.22 -3.46
N ALA A 267 10.68 5.69 -2.22
CA ALA A 267 9.74 6.68 -1.73
C ALA A 267 9.89 8.05 -2.43
N ASP A 268 11.01 8.31 -3.10
CA ASP A 268 11.27 9.52 -3.92
C ASP A 268 10.45 9.58 -5.24
N SER A 269 9.44 8.73 -5.39
CA SER A 269 8.67 8.54 -6.63
C SER A 269 9.47 8.07 -7.86
N ARG A 270 10.78 7.84 -7.71
CA ARG A 270 11.70 7.40 -8.76
C ARG A 270 11.84 5.89 -8.84
N ILE A 271 12.04 5.41 -10.06
CA ILE A 271 12.41 4.04 -10.36
C ILE A 271 13.76 4.02 -11.07
N ASN A 272 14.75 3.34 -10.50
CA ASN A 272 16.08 3.27 -11.09
C ASN A 272 16.34 1.88 -11.69
N LEU A 273 16.84 1.86 -12.92
CA LEU A 273 17.28 0.67 -13.65
C LEU A 273 18.81 0.52 -13.57
N TRP A 274 19.30 -0.69 -13.31
CA TRP A 274 20.71 -0.95 -13.03
C TRP A 274 21.30 -2.03 -13.94
N SER A 275 22.54 -1.83 -14.40
CA SER A 275 23.27 -2.81 -15.20
C SER A 275 24.22 -3.72 -14.40
N LEU A 276 24.45 -3.43 -13.11
CA LEU A 276 25.36 -4.15 -12.20
C LEU A 276 26.86 -4.05 -12.51
N SER A 277 27.25 -3.48 -13.66
CA SER A 277 28.63 -3.08 -13.97
C SER A 277 29.03 -1.78 -13.26
N ASP A 278 28.09 -0.84 -13.23
CA ASP A 278 28.33 0.53 -12.78
C ASP A 278 27.60 0.86 -11.48
N SER A 279 28.17 1.80 -10.74
CA SER A 279 27.57 2.35 -9.52
C SER A 279 26.46 3.37 -9.80
N GLN A 280 26.30 3.80 -11.06
CA GLN A 280 25.27 4.72 -11.52
C GLN A 280 24.09 3.98 -12.15
N PRO A 281 22.86 4.49 -12.02
CA PRO A 281 21.71 3.92 -12.70
C PRO A 281 21.85 4.13 -14.20
N VAL A 282 21.43 3.14 -14.99
CA VAL A 282 21.40 3.22 -16.45
C VAL A 282 20.39 4.27 -16.88
N ASN A 283 19.18 4.14 -16.33
CA ASN A 283 18.03 4.99 -16.61
C ASN A 283 17.22 5.19 -15.33
N VAL A 284 16.55 6.34 -15.25
CA VAL A 284 15.62 6.71 -14.18
C VAL A 284 14.26 6.93 -14.81
N LEU A 285 13.24 6.21 -14.34
CA LEU A 285 11.86 6.41 -14.74
C LEU A 285 11.21 7.36 -13.74
N GLU A 286 10.74 8.50 -14.24
CA GLU A 286 10.01 9.52 -13.49
C GLU A 286 8.61 9.67 -14.09
N GLY A 287 7.58 9.73 -13.25
CA GLY A 287 6.19 9.92 -13.69
C GLY A 287 5.16 9.66 -12.59
N HIS A 288 5.54 8.94 -11.53
CA HIS A 288 4.73 8.85 -10.32
C HIS A 288 4.75 10.15 -9.52
N GLU A 289 3.59 10.54 -8.97
CA GLU A 289 3.49 11.74 -8.13
C GLU A 289 3.86 11.47 -6.67
N ASP A 290 3.59 10.25 -6.20
CA ASP A 290 3.85 9.80 -4.82
C ASP A 290 4.72 8.53 -4.83
N ARG A 291 5.16 8.10 -3.65
CA ARG A 291 6.04 6.96 -3.43
C ARG A 291 5.64 5.71 -4.21
N VAL A 292 6.63 5.03 -4.78
CA VAL A 292 6.46 3.75 -5.46
C VAL A 292 6.61 2.62 -4.44
N ASN A 293 5.62 1.74 -4.37
CA ASN A 293 5.54 0.69 -3.36
C ASN A 293 6.14 -0.64 -3.86
N ARG A 294 5.74 -1.10 -5.05
CA ARG A 294 6.23 -2.35 -5.65
C ARG A 294 6.51 -2.20 -7.13
N ILE A 295 7.53 -2.94 -7.58
CA ILE A 295 7.94 -3.03 -8.98
C ILE A 295 8.07 -4.49 -9.37
N LEU A 296 7.72 -4.81 -10.62
CA LEU A 296 7.85 -6.14 -11.19
C LEU A 296 8.24 -6.06 -12.66
N PHE A 297 9.15 -6.92 -13.09
CA PHE A 297 9.38 -7.14 -14.52
C PHE A 297 8.33 -8.08 -15.09
N HIS A 298 7.82 -7.74 -16.27
CA HIS A 298 7.07 -8.67 -17.09
C HIS A 298 7.96 -9.88 -17.46
N PRO A 299 7.43 -11.12 -17.53
CA PRO A 299 8.23 -12.32 -17.85
C PRO A 299 9.01 -12.28 -19.17
N MET A 300 8.66 -11.36 -20.08
CA MET A 300 9.40 -11.10 -21.32
C MET A 300 10.69 -10.29 -21.08
N GLY A 301 10.74 -9.48 -20.02
CA GLY A 301 11.86 -8.60 -19.69
C GLY A 301 11.74 -7.17 -20.25
N GLU A 302 11.00 -6.98 -21.34
CA GLU A 302 10.88 -5.69 -22.03
C GLU A 302 10.03 -4.66 -21.26
N HIS A 303 9.09 -5.11 -20.42
CA HIS A 303 8.18 -4.21 -19.71
C HIS A 303 8.32 -4.30 -18.20
N LEU A 304 8.06 -3.18 -17.53
CA LEU A 304 8.09 -3.04 -16.08
C LEU A 304 6.75 -2.54 -15.56
N VAL A 305 6.18 -3.24 -14.59
CA VAL A 305 5.00 -2.79 -13.85
C VAL A 305 5.44 -2.12 -12.57
N SER A 306 4.82 -0.99 -12.26
CA SER A 306 5.06 -0.21 -11.06
C SER A 306 3.73 0.15 -10.40
N THR A 307 3.74 0.21 -9.07
CA THR A 307 2.57 0.56 -8.27
C THR A 307 2.93 1.65 -7.29
N SER A 308 2.04 2.61 -7.13
CA SER A 308 2.31 3.84 -6.41
C SER A 308 1.20 4.20 -5.46
N HIS A 309 1.54 5.14 -4.60
CA HIS A 309 0.63 5.63 -3.60
C HIS A 309 -0.38 6.67 -4.14
N ASP A 310 -0.19 7.12 -5.39
CA ASP A 310 -1.10 7.98 -6.17
C ASP A 310 -2.39 7.26 -6.67
N MET A 311 -2.68 6.06 -6.16
CA MET A 311 -3.83 5.22 -6.52
C MET A 311 -3.78 4.61 -7.93
N SER A 312 -2.72 4.88 -8.69
CA SER A 312 -2.50 4.34 -10.02
C SER A 312 -1.45 3.21 -10.01
N TRP A 313 -1.42 2.47 -11.11
CA TRP A 313 -0.28 1.63 -11.45
C TRP A 313 0.11 1.90 -12.90
N ARG A 314 1.41 1.85 -13.18
CA ARG A 314 1.96 2.19 -14.50
C ARG A 314 2.69 1.01 -15.13
N LEU A 315 2.58 0.90 -16.46
CA LEU A 315 3.40 0.02 -17.29
C LEU A 315 4.44 0.86 -18.03
N TRP A 316 5.70 0.49 -17.89
CA TRP A 316 6.83 1.14 -18.52
C TRP A 316 7.46 0.23 -19.55
N ASP A 317 8.01 0.83 -20.59
CA ASP A 317 8.94 0.15 -21.48
C ASP A 317 10.38 0.31 -20.98
N VAL A 318 11.13 -0.78 -20.91
CA VAL A 318 12.47 -0.80 -20.32
C VAL A 318 13.51 -0.22 -21.29
N GLU A 319 13.32 -0.41 -22.60
CA GLU A 319 14.25 0.05 -23.63
C GLU A 319 14.11 1.55 -23.89
N THR A 320 12.88 2.01 -24.14
CA THR A 320 12.60 3.42 -24.46
C THR A 320 12.39 4.29 -23.23
N THR A 321 12.22 3.69 -22.04
CA THR A 321 11.94 4.37 -20.76
C THR A 321 10.65 5.20 -20.75
N THR A 322 9.73 4.92 -21.67
CA THR A 322 8.45 5.63 -21.77
C THR A 322 7.37 4.98 -20.90
N GLU A 323 6.43 5.79 -20.43
CA GLU A 323 5.20 5.33 -19.79
C GLU A 323 4.21 4.88 -20.87
N LEU A 324 3.92 3.58 -20.93
CA LEU A 324 2.99 3.01 -21.92
C LEU A 324 1.54 3.06 -21.46
N LEU A 325 1.30 2.79 -20.18
CA LEU A 325 -0.05 2.69 -19.61
C LEU A 325 -0.08 3.34 -18.23
N LEU A 326 -0.96 4.33 -18.08
CA LEU A 326 -1.45 4.81 -16.80
C LEU A 326 -2.79 4.14 -16.51
N GLN A 327 -2.87 3.38 -15.42
CA GLN A 327 -4.13 2.73 -15.05
C GLN A 327 -4.59 3.15 -13.67
N GLU A 328 -5.71 3.87 -13.67
CA GLU A 328 -6.50 4.20 -12.49
C GLU A 328 -7.62 3.17 -12.30
N GLY A 329 -8.12 3.09 -11.07
CA GLY A 329 -9.29 2.28 -10.73
C GLY A 329 -9.37 1.85 -9.28
N HIS A 330 -8.29 2.01 -8.50
CA HIS A 330 -8.34 1.85 -7.05
C HIS A 330 -8.80 3.16 -6.39
N SER A 331 -9.57 3.04 -5.30
CA SER A 331 -10.04 4.20 -4.54
C SER A 331 -9.07 4.62 -3.45
N ARG A 332 -8.05 3.81 -3.21
CA ARG A 332 -6.98 4.03 -2.26
C ARG A 332 -5.63 3.62 -2.87
N PRO A 333 -4.51 3.94 -2.19
CA PRO A 333 -3.17 3.69 -2.70
C PRO A 333 -2.88 2.22 -3.05
N VAL A 334 -2.23 2.00 -4.21
CA VAL A 334 -1.86 0.65 -4.66
C VAL A 334 -0.55 0.25 -4.01
N TYR A 335 -0.55 -0.88 -3.30
CA TYR A 335 0.61 -1.33 -2.51
C TYR A 335 1.27 -2.57 -3.11
N GLY A 336 0.53 -3.65 -3.31
CA GLY A 336 1.06 -4.91 -3.85
C GLY A 336 0.75 -5.09 -5.33
N ALA A 337 1.66 -5.73 -6.06
CA ALA A 337 1.45 -6.19 -7.42
C ALA A 337 1.96 -7.62 -7.58
N SER A 338 1.43 -8.35 -8.57
CA SER A 338 2.01 -9.59 -9.10
C SER A 338 1.64 -9.75 -10.56
N ILE A 339 2.53 -10.34 -11.36
CA ILE A 339 2.28 -10.62 -12.78
C ILE A 339 2.05 -12.12 -12.92
N HIS A 340 1.06 -12.48 -13.72
CA HIS A 340 0.77 -13.87 -14.01
C HIS A 340 1.96 -14.52 -14.75
N PRO A 341 2.29 -15.80 -14.51
CA PRO A 341 3.45 -16.47 -15.15
C PRO A 341 3.41 -16.48 -16.68
N ASP A 342 2.21 -16.44 -17.27
CA ASP A 342 2.02 -16.33 -18.73
C ASP A 342 2.27 -14.90 -19.26
N GLY A 343 2.30 -13.88 -18.41
CA GLY A 343 2.43 -12.47 -18.79
C GLY A 343 1.13 -11.78 -19.21
N SER A 344 0.00 -12.50 -19.25
CA SER A 344 -1.27 -11.91 -19.72
C SER A 344 -1.96 -11.01 -18.69
N LEU A 345 -1.87 -11.35 -17.40
CA LEU A 345 -2.62 -10.70 -16.34
C LEU A 345 -1.69 -10.03 -15.31
N VAL A 346 -2.15 -8.94 -14.73
CA VAL A 346 -1.53 -8.28 -13.58
C VAL A 346 -2.55 -8.20 -12.46
N ALA A 347 -2.19 -8.66 -11.28
CA ALA A 347 -2.95 -8.44 -10.07
C ALA A 347 -2.34 -7.26 -9.31
N THR A 348 -3.19 -6.34 -8.90
CA THR A 348 -2.81 -5.18 -8.09
C THR A 348 -3.68 -5.15 -6.85
N SER A 349 -3.14 -4.64 -5.76
CA SER A 349 -3.82 -4.60 -4.46
C SER A 349 -3.73 -3.26 -3.81
N ASP A 350 -4.80 -2.91 -3.13
CA ASP A 350 -5.03 -1.61 -2.53
C ASP A 350 -5.02 -1.69 -1.00
N LEU A 351 -4.58 -0.61 -0.35
CA LEU A 351 -4.80 -0.33 1.07
C LEU A 351 -6.29 -0.27 1.47
N GLY A 352 -7.21 -0.24 0.50
CA GLY A 352 -8.65 -0.41 0.70
C GLY A 352 -9.15 -1.84 0.92
N GLY A 353 -8.29 -2.86 0.75
CA GLY A 353 -8.71 -4.25 0.86
C GLY A 353 -9.24 -4.86 -0.45
N VAL A 354 -9.19 -4.10 -1.54
CA VAL A 354 -9.59 -4.54 -2.87
C VAL A 354 -8.37 -4.99 -3.65
N VAL A 355 -8.51 -6.10 -4.37
CA VAL A 355 -7.54 -6.59 -5.34
C VAL A 355 -8.19 -6.53 -6.72
N ARG A 356 -7.50 -6.01 -7.72
CA ARG A 356 -7.99 -5.98 -9.10
C ARG A 356 -7.05 -6.77 -9.99
N VAL A 357 -7.63 -7.65 -10.79
CA VAL A 357 -6.91 -8.38 -11.85
C VAL A 357 -7.20 -7.70 -13.18
N TRP A 358 -6.14 -7.25 -13.83
CA TRP A 358 -6.12 -6.54 -15.09
C TRP A 358 -5.62 -7.47 -16.20
N ASP A 359 -6.19 -7.35 -17.39
CA ASP A 359 -5.63 -7.96 -18.60
C ASP A 359 -4.80 -6.91 -19.34
N LEU A 360 -3.49 -7.15 -19.46
CA LEU A 360 -2.57 -6.20 -20.09
C LEU A 360 -2.89 -5.96 -21.55
N ARG A 361 -3.46 -6.95 -22.24
CA ARG A 361 -3.75 -6.90 -23.69
C ARG A 361 -4.96 -6.02 -23.98
N SER A 362 -5.96 -6.03 -23.10
CA SER A 362 -7.19 -5.25 -23.28
C SER A 362 -7.23 -3.97 -22.44
N GLY A 363 -6.39 -3.86 -21.40
CA GLY A 363 -6.43 -2.79 -20.40
C GLY A 363 -7.66 -2.85 -19.49
N LYS A 364 -8.49 -3.91 -19.58
CA LYS A 364 -9.73 -4.02 -18.80
C LYS A 364 -9.49 -4.74 -17.48
N THR A 365 -10.24 -4.35 -16.45
CA THR A 365 -10.38 -5.15 -15.23
C THR A 365 -11.15 -6.42 -15.55
N VAL A 366 -10.50 -7.58 -15.38
CA VAL A 366 -11.15 -8.89 -15.53
C VAL A 366 -11.93 -9.24 -14.27
N MET A 367 -11.36 -8.94 -13.10
CA MET A 367 -11.91 -9.36 -11.83
C MET A 367 -11.60 -8.35 -10.72
N PRO A 368 -12.60 -7.61 -10.21
CA PRO A 368 -12.50 -6.95 -8.93
C PRO A 368 -12.75 -7.99 -7.81
N LEU A 369 -11.82 -8.06 -6.88
CA LEU A 369 -11.84 -8.94 -5.72
C LEU A 369 -11.97 -8.07 -4.47
N ALA A 370 -13.13 -8.10 -3.82
CA ALA A 370 -13.29 -7.56 -2.47
C ALA A 370 -12.59 -8.50 -1.48
N ALA A 371 -11.26 -8.42 -1.47
CA ALA A 371 -10.44 -9.49 -0.95
C ALA A 371 -10.41 -9.51 0.57
N HIS A 372 -10.29 -8.35 1.23
CA HIS A 372 -10.13 -8.26 2.68
C HIS A 372 -10.86 -7.04 3.25
N GLY A 373 -11.13 -7.04 4.56
CA GLY A 373 -11.71 -5.89 5.26
C GLY A 373 -10.69 -4.81 5.65
N LYS A 374 -9.39 -5.11 5.52
CA LYS A 374 -8.27 -4.23 5.79
C LYS A 374 -7.33 -4.16 4.59
N GLN A 375 -6.31 -3.32 4.68
CA GLN A 375 -5.27 -3.15 3.66
C GLN A 375 -4.65 -4.48 3.21
N VAL A 376 -4.46 -4.64 1.90
CA VAL A 376 -3.77 -5.79 1.31
C VAL A 376 -2.32 -5.38 1.05
N MET A 377 -1.38 -6.12 1.63
CA MET A 377 0.05 -5.78 1.62
C MET A 377 0.82 -6.52 0.52
N ALA A 378 0.35 -7.70 0.12
CA ALA A 378 1.01 -8.49 -0.89
C ALA A 378 0.02 -9.36 -1.65
N VAL A 379 0.35 -9.60 -2.90
CA VAL A 379 -0.37 -10.49 -3.80
C VAL A 379 0.67 -11.28 -4.55
N ASP A 380 0.43 -12.56 -4.77
CA ASP A 380 1.29 -13.36 -5.64
C ASP A 380 0.50 -14.41 -6.44
N PHE A 381 0.93 -14.66 -7.67
CA PHE A 381 0.35 -15.70 -8.51
C PHE A 381 1.06 -17.02 -8.30
N HIS A 382 0.29 -18.09 -8.24
CA HIS A 382 0.84 -19.43 -8.28
C HIS A 382 1.50 -19.67 -9.66
N PRO A 383 2.67 -20.36 -9.74
CA PRO A 383 3.37 -20.63 -11.01
C PRO A 383 2.53 -21.38 -12.07
N ARG A 384 1.62 -22.25 -11.62
CA ARG A 384 0.61 -22.90 -12.50
C ARG A 384 -0.47 -21.97 -13.03
N GLY A 385 -0.57 -20.73 -12.55
CA GLY A 385 -1.48 -19.71 -13.07
C GLY A 385 -2.97 -19.95 -12.80
N THR A 386 -3.32 -20.82 -11.86
CA THR A 386 -4.70 -21.13 -11.50
C THR A 386 -5.16 -20.40 -10.25
N VAL A 387 -4.22 -20.08 -9.37
CA VAL A 387 -4.46 -19.60 -8.02
C VAL A 387 -3.74 -18.27 -7.81
N LEU A 388 -4.38 -17.37 -7.08
CA LEU A 388 -3.85 -16.11 -6.60
C LEU A 388 -3.92 -16.09 -5.07
N ALA A 389 -2.81 -15.78 -4.39
CA ALA A 389 -2.80 -15.56 -2.95
C ALA A 389 -2.78 -14.06 -2.65
N THR A 390 -3.60 -13.63 -1.69
CA THR A 390 -3.67 -12.26 -1.20
C THR A 390 -3.41 -12.25 0.29
N ALA A 391 -2.51 -11.39 0.76
CA ALA A 391 -2.18 -11.22 2.17
C ALA A 391 -2.56 -9.83 2.67
N SER A 392 -3.14 -9.79 3.86
CA SER A 392 -3.68 -8.56 4.44
C SER A 392 -3.21 -8.32 5.87
N ASP A 393 -3.41 -7.09 6.31
CA ASP A 393 -3.31 -6.64 7.69
C ASP A 393 -4.38 -7.26 8.61
N ASP A 394 -5.40 -7.93 8.07
CA ASP A 394 -6.33 -8.73 8.87
C ASP A 394 -5.75 -10.08 9.35
N HIS A 395 -4.45 -10.30 9.12
CA HIS A 395 -3.68 -11.49 9.51
C HIS A 395 -4.07 -12.76 8.74
N SER A 396 -4.92 -12.61 7.73
CA SER A 396 -5.36 -13.70 6.87
C SER A 396 -4.69 -13.66 5.51
N VAL A 397 -4.45 -14.85 4.97
CA VAL A 397 -4.13 -15.07 3.56
C VAL A 397 -5.32 -15.70 2.90
N ARG A 398 -5.85 -15.05 1.86
CA ARG A 398 -6.92 -15.64 1.06
C ARG A 398 -6.38 -16.16 -0.24
N VAL A 399 -6.85 -17.35 -0.60
CA VAL A 399 -6.52 -18.04 -1.81
C VAL A 399 -7.72 -17.95 -2.75
N TRP A 400 -7.47 -17.51 -3.97
CA TRP A 400 -8.47 -17.28 -5.00
C TRP A 400 -8.22 -18.20 -6.17
N ASP A 401 -9.26 -18.90 -6.62
CA ASP A 401 -9.22 -19.63 -7.88
C ASP A 401 -9.70 -18.70 -9.00
N LEU A 402 -8.82 -18.40 -9.95
CA LEU A 402 -9.09 -17.47 -11.06
C LEU A 402 -10.14 -18.04 -12.04
N ARG A 403 -10.24 -19.37 -12.16
CA ARG A 403 -11.20 -20.01 -13.05
C ARG A 403 -12.59 -20.01 -12.45
N LYS A 404 -12.68 -20.32 -11.14
CA LYS A 404 -13.95 -20.34 -10.40
C LYS A 404 -14.37 -18.96 -9.93
N ARG A 405 -13.49 -17.96 -10.01
CA ARG A 405 -13.74 -16.57 -9.61
C ARG A 405 -14.24 -16.44 -8.16
N ARG A 406 -13.73 -17.29 -7.27
CA ARG A 406 -14.15 -17.33 -5.87
C ARG A 406 -12.97 -17.57 -4.94
N CYS A 407 -13.11 -17.11 -3.70
CA CYS A 407 -12.20 -17.47 -2.62
C CYS A 407 -12.38 -18.96 -2.32
N THR A 408 -11.30 -19.73 -2.39
CA THR A 408 -11.30 -21.16 -2.06
C THR A 408 -10.97 -21.38 -0.60
N HIS A 409 -9.90 -20.73 -0.11
CA HIS A 409 -9.42 -20.89 1.26
C HIS A 409 -9.11 -19.54 1.90
N ASN A 410 -9.39 -19.47 3.20
CA ASN A 410 -9.02 -18.37 4.06
C ASN A 410 -8.12 -18.93 5.18
N LEU A 411 -6.87 -18.49 5.21
CA LEU A 411 -5.83 -19.03 6.08
C LEU A 411 -5.46 -17.98 7.14
N LEU A 412 -5.76 -18.27 8.39
CA LEU A 412 -5.37 -17.46 9.54
C LEU A 412 -3.99 -17.91 10.02
N LEU A 413 -2.96 -17.40 9.34
CA LEU A 413 -1.59 -17.89 9.53
C LEU A 413 -0.86 -17.15 10.64
N HIS A 414 -1.07 -15.85 10.80
CA HIS A 414 -0.24 -15.01 11.67
C HIS A 414 -1.06 -14.28 12.75
N ASN A 415 -0.36 -13.75 13.75
CA ASN A 415 -0.97 -12.96 14.82
C ASN A 415 -0.88 -11.44 14.57
N LYS A 416 -0.05 -11.05 13.59
CA LYS A 416 0.14 -9.67 13.15
C LYS A 416 0.02 -9.61 11.62
N LEU A 417 0.11 -8.40 11.09
CA LEU A 417 0.02 -8.15 9.66
C LEU A 417 1.05 -8.95 8.86
N ILE A 418 0.65 -9.35 7.66
CA ILE A 418 1.47 -10.14 6.73
C ILE A 418 2.09 -9.17 5.74
N SER A 419 3.41 -9.14 5.64
CA SER A 419 4.16 -8.17 4.85
C SER A 419 4.37 -8.61 3.40
N GLU A 420 4.69 -9.88 3.19
CA GLU A 420 4.94 -10.45 1.86
C GLU A 420 4.48 -11.89 1.78
N VAL A 421 3.97 -12.25 0.61
CA VAL A 421 3.62 -13.62 0.22
C VAL A 421 4.38 -13.95 -1.04
N SER A 422 4.95 -15.14 -1.10
CA SER A 422 5.65 -15.63 -2.28
C SER A 422 5.37 -17.12 -2.48
N PHE A 423 4.98 -17.50 -3.69
CA PHE A 423 4.96 -18.89 -4.13
C PHE A 423 6.35 -19.36 -4.55
N GLU A 424 6.63 -20.65 -4.37
CA GLU A 424 7.81 -21.29 -4.95
C GLU A 424 7.78 -21.19 -6.48
N ARG A 425 8.78 -20.54 -7.11
CA ARG A 425 8.80 -20.24 -8.57
C ARG A 425 8.99 -21.46 -9.51
N GLY A 426 9.01 -22.67 -8.97
CA GLY A 426 9.16 -23.93 -9.71
C GLY A 426 7.83 -24.68 -9.82
N GLU A 427 7.68 -25.72 -9.01
CA GLU A 427 6.47 -26.56 -8.99
C GLU A 427 5.28 -25.88 -8.31
N GLY A 428 5.53 -24.87 -7.47
CA GLY A 428 4.50 -24.17 -6.71
C GLY A 428 3.93 -25.00 -5.56
N ARG A 429 4.73 -25.88 -4.96
CA ARG A 429 4.25 -26.76 -3.87
C ARG A 429 4.07 -25.99 -2.56
N LEU A 430 4.76 -24.86 -2.42
CA LEU A 430 4.84 -24.09 -1.19
C LEU A 430 4.42 -22.64 -1.38
N ILE A 431 3.85 -22.08 -0.31
CA ILE A 431 3.73 -20.66 -0.06
C ILE A 431 4.62 -20.28 1.12
N LEU A 432 5.38 -19.20 0.94
CA LEU A 432 5.96 -18.43 2.02
C LEU A 432 5.08 -17.26 2.40
N THR A 433 4.94 -17.07 3.70
CA THR A 433 4.28 -15.93 4.33
C THR A 433 5.22 -15.31 5.34
N SER A 434 5.42 -14.01 5.26
CA SER A 434 6.24 -13.23 6.20
C SER A 434 5.37 -12.26 6.97
N SER A 435 5.64 -12.10 8.27
CA SER A 435 4.80 -11.28 9.14
C SER A 435 5.60 -10.43 10.11
N TYR A 436 4.93 -9.38 10.60
CA TYR A 436 5.42 -8.50 11.65
C TYR A 436 5.47 -9.16 13.03
N ASP A 437 5.02 -10.41 13.17
CA ASP A 437 5.22 -11.23 14.37
C ASP A 437 6.65 -11.78 14.50
N GLY A 438 7.53 -11.53 13.52
CA GLY A 438 8.91 -12.01 13.52
C GLY A 438 9.07 -13.42 12.97
N THR A 439 7.97 -14.00 12.47
CA THR A 439 7.96 -15.36 11.92
C THR A 439 7.79 -15.37 10.42
N VAL A 440 8.39 -16.36 9.78
CA VAL A 440 8.13 -16.73 8.40
C VAL A 440 7.50 -18.12 8.39
N LYS A 441 6.35 -18.29 7.75
CA LYS A 441 5.63 -19.57 7.70
C LYS A 441 5.65 -20.13 6.29
N ILE A 442 6.00 -21.41 6.20
CA ILE A 442 5.92 -22.22 4.99
C ILE A 442 4.61 -23.02 5.05
N CYS A 443 3.78 -22.91 4.03
CA CYS A 443 2.52 -23.62 3.90
C CYS A 443 2.50 -24.45 2.62
N SER A 444 1.87 -25.62 2.66
CA SER A 444 1.62 -26.42 1.45
C SER A 444 0.49 -25.82 0.61
N THR A 445 0.55 -25.94 -0.72
CA THR A 445 -0.52 -25.48 -1.63
C THR A 445 -1.63 -26.50 -1.86
N THR A 446 -1.44 -27.77 -1.49
CA THR A 446 -2.48 -28.81 -1.58
C THR A 446 -3.39 -28.76 -0.36
N ASP A 447 -2.77 -28.89 0.82
CA ASP A 447 -3.42 -29.03 2.11
C ASP A 447 -3.67 -27.71 2.83
N TRP A 448 -2.98 -26.65 2.42
CA TRP A 448 -2.98 -25.33 3.08
C TRP A 448 -2.59 -25.35 4.56
N LYS A 449 -1.95 -26.43 5.01
CA LYS A 449 -1.41 -26.57 6.35
C LYS A 449 -0.04 -25.92 6.45
N VAL A 450 0.26 -25.39 7.64
CA VAL A 450 1.59 -24.88 7.99
C VAL A 450 2.54 -26.05 8.13
N VAL A 451 3.56 -26.10 7.27
CA VAL A 451 4.61 -27.11 7.27
C VAL A 451 5.67 -26.76 8.33
N LYS A 452 6.13 -25.52 8.32
CA LYS A 452 7.20 -25.05 9.21
C LYS A 452 7.02 -23.58 9.56
N VAL A 453 7.30 -23.26 10.82
CA VAL A 453 7.44 -21.89 11.30
C VAL A 453 8.94 -21.63 11.49
N LEU A 454 9.46 -20.65 10.77
CA LEU A 454 10.83 -20.16 10.87
C LEU A 454 10.84 -19.01 11.87
N ILE A 455 11.53 -19.23 12.99
CA ILE A 455 11.67 -18.27 14.09
C ILE A 455 13.15 -17.99 14.24
N GLY A 456 13.53 -16.72 14.15
CA GLY A 456 14.95 -16.34 14.27
C GLY A 456 15.21 -14.85 14.12
N HIS A 457 14.24 -14.08 13.61
CA HIS A 457 14.29 -12.61 13.60
C HIS A 457 13.85 -12.05 14.94
N GLU A 458 14.54 -11.01 15.40
CA GLU A 458 14.18 -10.29 16.63
C GLU A 458 13.15 -9.20 16.33
N GLY A 459 13.16 -8.71 15.08
CA GLY A 459 12.26 -7.69 14.59
C GLY A 459 11.10 -8.22 13.74
N ARG A 460 10.36 -7.28 13.17
CA ARG A 460 9.31 -7.53 12.18
C ARG A 460 9.95 -8.04 10.89
N VAL A 461 9.46 -9.13 10.32
CA VAL A 461 9.91 -9.54 8.98
C VAL A 461 9.22 -8.64 7.95
N MET A 462 10.00 -8.07 7.04
CA MET A 462 9.51 -7.14 6.02
C MET A 462 9.35 -7.82 4.66
N GLY A 463 10.21 -8.78 4.35
CA GLY A 463 10.12 -9.54 3.12
C GLY A 463 10.72 -10.93 3.22
N ALA A 464 10.23 -11.82 2.35
CA ALA A 464 10.74 -13.17 2.20
C ALA A 464 10.59 -13.63 0.75
N ASP A 465 11.59 -14.38 0.28
CA ASP A 465 11.62 -14.91 -1.08
C ASP A 465 12.14 -16.34 -1.07
N HIS A 466 11.61 -17.14 -1.99
CA HIS A 466 12.12 -18.48 -2.29
C HIS A 466 13.21 -18.41 -3.34
N VAL A 467 14.22 -19.27 -3.22
CA VAL A 467 15.13 -19.52 -4.34
C VAL A 467 14.34 -20.13 -5.52
N PRO A 468 14.52 -19.59 -6.75
CA PRO A 468 14.03 -20.24 -7.96
C PRO A 468 14.64 -21.65 -8.05
N ALA A 469 13.82 -22.67 -8.36
CA ALA A 469 14.16 -24.09 -8.29
C ALA A 469 15.32 -24.59 -9.20
N ALA A 470 16.10 -23.68 -9.80
CA ALA A 470 17.14 -23.97 -10.78
C ALA A 470 18.46 -24.48 -10.17
N VAL A 471 18.66 -24.47 -8.84
CA VAL A 471 19.94 -24.83 -8.24
C VAL A 471 19.81 -25.95 -7.20
N GLY A 472 19.97 -27.20 -7.66
CA GLY A 472 20.64 -28.25 -6.89
C GLY A 472 19.88 -28.95 -5.76
N GLY A 473 18.54 -28.99 -5.75
CA GLY A 473 17.78 -29.74 -4.74
C GLY A 473 17.92 -29.23 -3.31
N HIS A 474 18.54 -28.06 -3.12
CA HIS A 474 18.66 -27.37 -1.85
C HIS A 474 17.65 -26.22 -1.82
N HIS A 475 16.74 -26.26 -0.85
CA HIS A 475 15.74 -25.22 -0.69
C HIS A 475 16.29 -24.12 0.18
N TYR A 476 16.61 -22.99 -0.44
CA TYR A 476 17.00 -21.78 0.27
C TYR A 476 15.83 -20.81 0.36
N ILE A 477 15.70 -20.20 1.54
CA ILE A 477 14.74 -19.12 1.78
C ILE A 477 15.52 -17.93 2.31
N GLY A 478 15.30 -16.78 1.68
CA GLY A 478 15.87 -15.51 2.06
C GLY A 478 14.81 -14.73 2.81
N SER A 479 15.14 -14.28 4.02
CA SER A 479 14.23 -13.48 4.83
C SER A 479 14.94 -12.22 5.30
N VAL A 480 14.19 -11.14 5.32
CA VAL A 480 14.69 -9.79 5.54
C VAL A 480 13.81 -9.10 6.56
N ALA A 481 14.43 -8.48 7.56
CA ALA A 481 13.70 -7.95 8.71
C ALA A 481 14.07 -6.51 9.08
N PHE A 482 13.19 -5.94 9.90
CA PHE A 482 13.31 -4.62 10.48
C PHE A 482 14.43 -4.52 11.53
N ASP A 483 14.95 -5.66 12.01
CA ASP A 483 16.14 -5.72 12.87
C ASP A 483 17.46 -5.45 12.13
N ARG A 484 17.37 -5.14 10.82
CA ARG A 484 18.48 -4.84 9.89
C ARG A 484 19.25 -6.08 9.46
N THR A 485 18.78 -7.27 9.82
CA THR A 485 19.41 -8.51 9.45
C THR A 485 18.73 -9.15 8.24
N LEU A 486 19.55 -9.82 7.43
CA LEU A 486 19.08 -10.84 6.50
C LEU A 486 19.44 -12.22 7.06
N LYS A 487 18.54 -13.18 6.85
CA LYS A 487 18.76 -14.58 7.23
C LYS A 487 18.48 -15.48 6.05
N PHE A 488 19.43 -16.38 5.78
CA PHE A 488 19.24 -17.51 4.89
C PHE A 488 18.90 -18.74 5.69
N TRP A 489 17.83 -19.39 5.25
CA TRP A 489 17.38 -20.66 5.73
C TRP A 489 17.71 -21.69 4.66
N SER A 490 18.23 -22.84 5.07
CA SER A 490 18.65 -23.91 4.17
C SER A 490 18.32 -25.26 4.75
N THR A 491 18.29 -26.28 3.89
CA THR A 491 18.12 -27.68 4.25
C THR A 491 19.47 -28.37 4.54
N GLN A 492 20.41 -27.70 5.23
CA GLN A 492 21.71 -28.22 5.71
C GLN A 492 22.40 -29.28 4.81
N GLY A 493 22.42 -29.07 3.49
CA GLY A 493 23.05 -29.99 2.54
C GLY A 493 22.39 -31.37 2.39
N LYS A 494 21.23 -31.64 3.02
CA LYS A 494 20.45 -32.84 2.72
C LYS A 494 19.75 -32.62 1.38
N ALA A 495 20.09 -33.45 0.40
CA ALA A 495 19.35 -33.52 -0.85
C ALA A 495 17.94 -34.07 -0.58
N GLU A 496 16.98 -33.65 -1.40
CA GLU A 496 15.65 -34.24 -1.43
C GLU A 496 15.78 -35.77 -1.51
N PRO A 497 15.01 -36.55 -0.71
CA PRO A 497 15.02 -37.99 -0.86
C PRO A 497 14.65 -38.33 -2.31
N PRO A 498 15.44 -39.17 -3.01
CA PRO A 498 15.13 -39.53 -4.38
C PRO A 498 13.71 -40.12 -4.44
N VAL A 499 12.96 -39.72 -5.46
CA VAL A 499 11.69 -40.38 -5.78
C VAL A 499 12.07 -41.81 -6.18
N ASP A 500 11.80 -42.78 -5.31
CA ASP A 500 12.02 -44.19 -5.62
C ASP A 500 11.17 -44.57 -6.84
N ALA A 501 11.77 -44.46 -8.02
CA ALA A 501 11.24 -45.04 -9.25
C ALA A 501 11.29 -46.58 -9.23
N THR A 502 11.74 -47.19 -8.13
CA THR A 502 11.94 -48.62 -7.96
C THR A 502 10.74 -49.36 -7.36
N ALA A 503 9.65 -48.67 -7.01
CA ALA A 503 8.38 -49.35 -6.67
C ALA A 503 7.59 -49.85 -7.92
N PHE A 504 8.11 -49.65 -9.13
CA PHE A 504 7.49 -50.09 -10.39
C PHE A 504 7.92 -51.49 -10.87
N MET A 505 8.57 -52.30 -10.04
CA MET A 505 8.84 -53.71 -10.37
C MET A 505 8.70 -54.62 -9.14
N THR A 506 7.46 -54.96 -8.78
CA THR A 506 7.11 -56.29 -8.22
C THR A 506 5.63 -56.57 -8.41
#